data_AF-A0A6I1W0H1-F1
#
_entry.id   AF-A0A6I1W0H1-F1
#
_cell.length_a   1.000
_cell.length_b   1.000
_cell.length_c   1.000
_cell.angle_alpha   90.00
_cell.angle_beta   90.00
_cell.angle_gamma   90.00
#
_symmetry.space_group_name_H-M   'P 1'
#
loop_
_entity.id
_entity.type
_entity.pdbx_description
1 polymer ?
#
loop_
_entity_poly.entity_id
_entity_poly.type
_entity_poly.pdbx_seq_one_letter_code
_entity_poly.pdbx_strand_id
1 'polypeptide(L)'
;IFNSLMSRSSQGNNTALTEAGIILLPQSRHLPAITLTNQDGQPVLINELKDKWSLLFFGYTYCPDICPTTLSQLRQIKSELPKAVQDKLQVVL
;
A
#
# COMPACT_ATOMS: atom_id res chain seq x y z
N ILE A 1 25.27 -24.62 21.53
CA ILE A 1 25.81 -24.47 20.14
C ILE A 1 24.68 -24.36 19.08
N PHE A 2 23.40 -24.64 19.42
CA PHE A 2 22.28 -24.66 18.46
C PHE A 2 21.37 -23.40 18.43
N ASN A 3 21.76 -22.26 19.02
CA ASN A 3 20.89 -21.06 19.12
C ASN A 3 21.34 -19.84 18.31
N SER A 4 22.33 -19.98 17.41
CA SER A 4 22.87 -18.86 16.61
C SER A 4 22.35 -18.84 15.15
N LEU A 5 21.58 -19.85 14.72
CA LEU A 5 21.18 -20.01 13.31
C LEU A 5 19.84 -19.37 12.95
N MET A 6 19.07 -18.85 13.92
CA MET A 6 17.77 -18.19 13.66
C MET A 6 17.83 -16.65 13.67
N SER A 7 18.96 -16.04 14.03
CA SER A 7 19.13 -14.57 14.01
C SER A 7 19.67 -14.03 12.68
N ARG A 8 20.10 -14.90 11.75
CA ARG A 8 20.82 -14.51 10.53
C ARG A 8 19.93 -14.29 9.30
N SER A 9 18.65 -14.68 9.34
CA SER A 9 17.71 -14.49 8.23
C SER A 9 17.03 -13.12 8.20
N SER A 10 17.08 -12.34 9.29
CA SER A 10 16.45 -11.01 9.38
C SER A 10 17.35 -9.85 8.93
N GLN A 11 18.68 -9.98 9.01
CA GLN A 11 19.60 -8.88 8.70
C GLN A 11 20.12 -8.87 7.25
N GLY A 12 19.98 -9.98 6.51
CA GLY A 12 20.49 -10.09 5.13
C GLY A 12 19.57 -9.53 4.04
N ASN A 13 18.35 -9.10 4.37
CA ASN A 13 17.32 -8.75 3.38
C ASN A 13 17.07 -7.24 3.27
N ASN A 14 17.35 -6.46 4.32
CA ASN A 14 17.03 -5.04 4.33
C ASN A 14 17.98 -4.22 3.44
N THR A 15 19.25 -4.61 3.33
CA THR A 15 20.23 -3.92 2.49
C THR A 15 19.90 -4.08 1.00
N ALA A 16 19.63 -5.30 0.54
CA ALA A 16 19.24 -5.56 -0.85
C ALA A 16 17.92 -4.87 -1.24
N LEU A 17 16.95 -4.84 -0.31
CA LEU A 17 15.70 -4.10 -0.52
C LEU A 17 15.95 -2.59 -0.58
N THR A 18 16.80 -2.05 0.29
CA THR A 18 17.15 -0.61 0.28
C THR A 18 17.91 -0.23 -0.99
N GLU A 19 18.81 -1.08 -1.47
CA GLU A 19 19.51 -0.91 -2.77
C GLU A 19 18.54 -0.91 -3.95
N ALA A 20 17.47 -1.71 -3.87
CA ALA A 20 16.36 -1.70 -4.82
C ALA A 20 15.37 -0.53 -4.62
N GLY A 21 15.65 0.41 -3.71
CA GLY A 21 14.79 1.55 -3.40
C GLY A 21 13.58 1.23 -2.53
N ILE A 22 13.49 0.03 -1.96
CA ILE A 22 12.40 -0.41 -1.09
C ILE A 22 12.76 -0.13 0.37
N ILE A 23 12.00 0.77 0.99
CA ILE A 23 12.13 1.07 2.41
C ILE A 23 11.17 0.16 3.20
N LEU A 24 11.72 -0.77 3.98
CA LEU A 24 10.94 -1.51 4.97
C LEU A 24 10.73 -0.63 6.21
N LEU A 25 9.48 -0.32 6.50
CA LEU A 25 9.13 0.38 7.73
C LEU A 25 9.43 -0.53 8.93
N PRO A 26 10.17 -0.05 9.96
CA PRO A 26 10.56 -0.88 11.11
C PRO A 26 9.36 -1.30 11.97
N GLN A 27 8.25 -0.55 11.89
CA GLN A 27 7.02 -0.82 12.61
C GLN A 27 5.80 -0.41 11.79
N SER A 28 4.74 -1.21 11.85
CA SER A 28 3.44 -0.83 11.28
C SER A 28 2.84 0.30 12.12
N ARG A 29 2.21 1.28 11.45
CA ARG A 29 1.48 2.35 12.14
C ARG A 29 0.01 1.99 12.24
N HIS A 30 -0.59 2.27 13.40
CA HIS A 30 -2.04 2.17 13.55
C HIS A 30 -2.73 3.26 12.73
N LEU A 31 -3.82 2.90 12.04
CA LEU A 31 -4.64 3.86 11.30
C LEU A 31 -5.53 4.63 12.29
N PRO A 32 -5.49 5.96 12.34
CA PRO A 32 -6.33 6.72 13.26
C PRO A 32 -7.83 6.51 12.94
N ALA A 33 -8.69 6.79 13.92
CA ALA A 33 -10.12 6.85 13.66
C ALA A 33 -10.39 8.04 12.71
N ILE A 34 -10.82 7.73 11.48
CA ILE A 34 -11.14 8.72 10.45
C ILE A 34 -12.55 8.46 9.94
N THR A 35 -13.24 9.54 9.60
CA THR A 35 -14.55 9.51 8.95
C THR A 35 -14.37 10.09 7.55
N LEU A 36 -14.65 9.29 6.54
CA LEU A 36 -14.63 9.70 5.14
C LEU A 36 -15.99 9.42 4.51
N THR A 37 -16.29 10.13 3.43
CA THR A 37 -17.48 9.91 2.61
C THR A 37 -17.02 9.61 1.19
N ASN A 38 -17.56 8.55 0.59
CA ASN A 38 -17.23 8.18 -0.78
C ASN A 38 -17.95 9.05 -1.81
N GLN A 39 -17.67 8.81 -3.10
CA GLN A 39 -18.28 9.52 -4.22
C GLN A 39 -19.81 9.37 -4.32
N ASP A 40 -20.37 8.32 -3.71
CA ASP A 40 -21.80 8.03 -3.68
C ASP A 40 -22.50 8.61 -2.43
N GLY A 41 -21.78 9.39 -1.61
CA GLY A 41 -22.30 10.00 -0.39
C GLY A 41 -22.39 9.05 0.82
N GLN A 42 -21.82 7.85 0.73
CA GLN A 42 -21.84 6.84 1.80
C GLN A 42 -20.61 6.95 2.70
N PRO A 43 -20.73 6.64 4.00
CA PRO A 43 -19.58 6.60 4.90
C PRO A 43 -18.63 5.47 4.51
N VAL A 44 -17.33 5.76 4.48
CA VAL A 44 -16.29 4.74 4.31
C VAL A 44 -16.04 4.06 5.65
N LEU A 45 -16.20 2.74 5.69
CA LEU A 45 -15.97 1.96 6.91
C LEU A 45 -14.52 1.47 6.95
N ILE A 46 -13.78 1.79 8.01
CA ILE A 46 -12.38 1.38 8.16
C ILE A 46 -12.19 -0.14 8.14
N ASN A 47 -13.21 -0.90 8.56
CA ASN A 47 -13.19 -2.36 8.44
C ASN A 47 -13.15 -2.86 6.99
N GLU A 48 -13.59 -2.08 6.00
CA GLU A 48 -13.50 -2.44 4.57
C GLU A 48 -12.07 -2.35 4.03
N LEU A 49 -11.17 -1.68 4.76
CA LEU A 49 -9.74 -1.59 4.45
C LEU A 49 -8.93 -2.78 4.99
N LYS A 50 -9.50 -3.57 5.90
CA LYS A 50 -8.85 -4.77 6.45
C LYS A 50 -8.80 -5.90 5.42
N ASP A 51 -7.79 -6.75 5.55
CA ASP A 51 -7.57 -7.95 4.71
C ASP A 51 -7.44 -7.70 3.21
N LYS A 52 -7.26 -6.43 2.81
CA LYS A 52 -7.01 -5.97 1.44
C LYS A 52 -5.75 -5.12 1.39
N TRP A 53 -5.06 -5.17 0.26
CA TRP A 53 -3.99 -4.21 -0.05
C TRP A 53 -4.64 -2.88 -0.42
N SER A 54 -4.49 -1.88 0.45
CA SER A 54 -5.09 -0.56 0.25
C SER A 54 -4.01 0.46 -0.12
N LEU A 55 -4.05 0.97 -1.35
CA LEU A 55 -3.23 2.08 -1.79
C LEU A 55 -4.03 3.37 -1.64
N LEU A 56 -3.70 4.17 -0.62
CA LEU A 56 -4.36 5.43 -0.35
C LEU A 56 -3.65 6.57 -1.11
N PHE A 57 -4.39 7.30 -1.94
CA PHE A 57 -3.88 8.42 -2.73
C PHE A 57 -4.62 9.70 -2.34
N PHE A 58 -3.89 10.67 -1.78
CA PHE A 58 -4.44 11.97 -1.44
C PHE A 58 -4.30 12.93 -2.62
N GLY A 59 -5.40 13.23 -3.30
CA GLY A 59 -5.44 14.13 -4.46
C GLY A 59 -6.75 14.88 -4.58
N TYR A 60 -6.88 15.65 -5.66
CA TYR A 60 -8.11 16.39 -5.99
C TYR A 60 -8.33 16.38 -7.51
N THR A 61 -9.57 16.50 -7.94
CA THR A 61 -9.99 16.28 -9.34
C THR A 61 -9.49 17.33 -10.32
N TYR A 62 -9.16 18.54 -9.84
CA TYR A 62 -8.69 19.66 -10.67
C TYR A 62 -7.16 19.80 -10.70
N CYS A 63 -6.44 18.78 -10.24
CA CYS A 63 -4.99 18.74 -10.26
C CYS A 63 -4.51 18.39 -11.68
N PRO A 64 -3.86 19.31 -12.41
CA PRO A 64 -3.72 19.19 -13.87
C PRO A 64 -2.64 18.21 -14.33
N ASP A 65 -1.77 17.72 -13.43
CA ASP A 65 -0.60 16.93 -13.82
C ASP A 65 -0.37 15.72 -12.91
N ILE A 66 0.15 15.94 -11.70
CA ILE A 66 0.64 14.82 -10.88
C ILE A 66 -0.46 13.83 -10.48
N CYS A 67 -1.69 14.30 -10.30
CA CYS A 67 -2.80 13.45 -9.87
C CYS A 67 -3.29 12.49 -10.96
N PRO A 68 -3.65 12.93 -12.19
CA PRO A 68 -3.98 12.00 -13.27
C PRO A 68 -2.80 11.09 -13.63
N THR A 69 -1.57 11.60 -13.59
CA THR A 69 -0.36 10.80 -13.85
C THR A 69 -0.19 9.69 -12.81
N THR A 70 -0.31 10.00 -11.51
CA THR A 70 -0.19 9.00 -10.44
C THR A 70 -1.27 7.92 -10.54
N LEU A 71 -2.52 8.31 -10.80
CA LEU A 71 -3.63 7.36 -10.95
C LEU A 71 -3.44 6.44 -12.18
N SER A 72 -2.88 6.97 -13.26
CA SER A 72 -2.52 6.17 -14.44
C SER A 72 -1.45 5.11 -14.10
N GLN A 73 -0.41 5.50 -13.35
CA GLN A 73 0.63 4.58 -12.89
C GLN A 73 0.06 3.49 -11.97
N LEU A 74 -0.81 3.84 -11.02
CA LEU A 74 -1.45 2.86 -10.15
C LEU A 74 -2.30 1.85 -10.93
N ARG A 75 -3.01 2.32 -11.98
CA ARG A 75 -3.76 1.45 -12.88
C ARG A 75 -2.83 0.50 -13.64
N GLN A 76 -1.70 1.00 -14.14
CA GLN A 76 -0.71 0.18 -14.83
C GLN A 76 -0.15 -0.90 -13.91
N ILE A 77 0.30 -0.53 -12.71
CA ILE A 77 0.81 -1.47 -11.70
C ILE A 77 -0.22 -2.56 -11.40
N LYS A 78 -1.49 -2.18 -11.21
CA LYS A 78 -2.55 -3.17 -10.97
C LYS A 78 -2.68 -4.18 -12.13
N SER A 79 -2.50 -3.74 -13.38
CA SER A 79 -2.61 -4.61 -14.55
C SER A 79 -1.47 -5.62 -14.69
N GLU A 80 -0.30 -5.29 -14.15
CA GLU A 80 0.91 -6.13 -14.19
C GLU A 80 0.92 -7.20 -13.09
N LEU A 81 0.06 -7.08 -12.06
CA LEU A 81 -0.02 -8.03 -10.96
C LEU A 81 -0.77 -9.32 -11.33
N PRO A 82 -0.47 -10.47 -10.69
CA PRO A 82 -1.28 -11.68 -10.85
C PRO A 82 -2.73 -11.46 -10.41
N LYS A 83 -3.68 -12.13 -11.08
CA LYS A 83 -5.12 -11.95 -10.84
C LYS A 83 -5.53 -12.08 -9.36
N ALA A 84 -4.96 -13.07 -8.67
CA ALA A 84 -5.22 -13.29 -7.23
C ALA A 84 -4.82 -12.09 -6.34
N VAL A 85 -3.83 -11.29 -6.76
CA VAL A 85 -3.42 -10.07 -6.08
C VAL A 85 -4.29 -8.90 -6.50
N GLN A 86 -4.63 -8.79 -7.80
CA GLN A 86 -5.52 -7.74 -8.31
C GLN A 86 -6.87 -7.70 -7.59
N ASP A 87 -7.43 -8.87 -7.27
CA ASP A 87 -8.72 -9.02 -6.59
C ASP A 87 -8.68 -8.56 -5.12
N LYS A 88 -7.47 -8.52 -4.53
CA LYS A 88 -7.23 -8.05 -3.17
C LYS A 88 -6.69 -6.61 -3.10
N LEU A 89 -6.36 -6.01 -4.25
CA LEU A 89 -5.80 -4.67 -4.35
C LEU A 89 -6.89 -3.63 -4.64
N GLN A 90 -7.01 -2.67 -3.73
CA GLN A 90 -7.89 -1.50 -3.86
C GLN A 90 -7.08 -0.20 -3.82
N VAL A 91 -7.48 0.76 -4.65
CA VAL A 91 -6.97 2.13 -4.62
C VAL A 91 -8.07 3.00 -4.03
N VAL A 92 -7.76 3.75 -2.98
CA VAL A 92 -8.69 4.63 -2.26
C VAL A 92 -8.24 6.06 -2.50
N LEU A 93 -9.18 6.91 -2.93
CA LEU A 93 -8.99 8.36 -3.10
C LEU A 93 -9.71 9.11 -1.98
#